data_AF-A0A2S7XBL0-F1
#
_entry.id   AF-A0A2S7XBL0-F1
#
_cell.length_a   1.000
_cell.length_b   1.000
_cell.length_c   1.000
_cell.angle_alpha   90.00
_cell.angle_beta   90.00
_cell.angle_gamma   90.00
#
_symmetry.space_group_name_H-M   'P 1'
#
loop_
_entity.id
_entity.type
_entity.pdbx_description
1 polymer ?
#
loop_
_entity_poly.entity_id
_entity_poly.type
_entity_poly.pdbx_seq_one_letter_code
_entity_poly.pdbx_strand_id
1 'polypeptide(L)'
;LRIAHAFGTPVIVDSPLRDGSLRSEAEKCNIPVLTYEAGEALRFEPIAINAGYVGVHRVMQAIGMLKASRKRLPEAIIAKSTSWLRAESDGILRTVVTLGEQVEKGQVLAYISAPLGHSEIELRAHKGGIVIGQQTLPLVNEGDAIFHLAYFTEDDEMVGQTVETYIDEIIEADTDQLTNGQITTSTL
;
A
#
# COMPACT_ATOMS: atom_id res chain seq x y z
N LEU A 1 -9.24 -7.98 -12.51
CA LEU A 1 -7.77 -8.23 -12.67
C LEU A 1 -7.12 -7.54 -13.87
N ARG A 2 -7.64 -7.59 -15.11
CA ARG A 2 -6.96 -7.01 -16.31
C ARG A 2 -6.39 -5.58 -16.10
N ILE A 3 -7.21 -4.65 -15.62
CA ILE A 3 -6.77 -3.25 -15.42
C ILE A 3 -5.82 -3.10 -14.22
N ALA A 4 -5.87 -3.98 -13.22
CA ALA A 4 -4.93 -3.98 -12.11
C ALA A 4 -3.53 -4.42 -12.57
N HIS A 5 -3.46 -5.49 -13.38
CA HIS A 5 -2.19 -5.88 -14.02
C HIS A 5 -1.66 -4.80 -14.96
N ALA A 6 -2.54 -4.11 -15.69
CA ALA A 6 -2.13 -3.00 -16.54
C ALA A 6 -1.54 -1.83 -15.72
N PHE A 7 -2.12 -1.52 -14.56
CA PHE A 7 -1.59 -0.49 -13.66
C PHE A 7 -0.14 -0.82 -13.25
N GLY A 8 0.12 -2.09 -12.91
CA GLY A 8 1.48 -2.62 -12.79
C GLY A 8 2.18 -2.18 -11.51
N THR A 9 1.49 -2.30 -10.37
CA THR A 9 2.07 -2.27 -9.02
C THR A 9 2.53 -3.67 -8.59
N PRO A 10 3.47 -3.79 -7.62
CA PRO A 10 4.07 -5.08 -7.26
C PRO A 10 3.10 -5.98 -6.49
N VAL A 11 2.10 -5.38 -5.83
CA VAL A 11 1.07 -6.09 -5.06
C VAL A 11 -0.31 -5.72 -5.60
N ILE A 12 -1.16 -6.73 -5.75
CA ILE A 12 -2.58 -6.59 -6.05
C ILE A 12 -3.38 -7.24 -4.94
N VAL A 13 -4.35 -6.51 -4.39
CA VAL A 13 -5.32 -7.04 -3.43
C VAL A 13 -6.65 -7.25 -4.12
N ASP A 14 -7.06 -8.51 -4.32
CA ASP A 14 -8.39 -8.85 -4.84
C ASP A 14 -9.40 -8.85 -3.68
N SER A 15 -9.75 -7.65 -3.22
CA SER A 15 -10.65 -7.47 -2.08
C SER A 15 -12.12 -7.54 -2.48
N PRO A 16 -12.97 -8.17 -1.64
CA PRO A 16 -14.41 -8.18 -1.86
C PRO A 16 -14.98 -6.77 -1.81
N LEU A 17 -16.10 -6.57 -2.49
CA LEU A 17 -16.81 -5.30 -2.46
C LEU A 17 -17.49 -5.08 -1.12
N ARG A 18 -17.38 -3.86 -0.62
CA ARG A 18 -18.13 -3.38 0.54
C ARG A 18 -19.39 -2.68 0.04
N ASP A 19 -20.54 -3.08 0.56
CA ASP A 19 -21.81 -2.44 0.21
C ASP A 19 -21.78 -0.93 0.51
N GLY A 20 -22.35 -0.14 -0.39
CA GLY A 20 -22.33 1.33 -0.37
C GLY A 20 -20.97 1.98 -0.69
N SER A 21 -19.92 1.21 -0.99
CA SER A 21 -18.65 1.79 -1.46
C SER A 21 -18.73 2.25 -2.91
N LEU A 22 -17.87 3.19 -3.31
CA LEU A 22 -17.75 3.63 -4.71
C LEU A 22 -17.56 2.44 -5.67
N ARG A 23 -16.74 1.45 -5.28
CA ARG A 23 -16.53 0.23 -6.09
C ARG A 23 -17.81 -0.58 -6.25
N SER A 24 -18.57 -0.76 -5.17
CA SER A 24 -19.87 -1.46 -5.19
C SER A 24 -20.87 -0.75 -6.11
N GLU A 25 -21.01 0.58 -5.98
CA GLU A 25 -21.97 1.33 -6.80
C GLU A 25 -21.57 1.39 -8.28
N ALA A 26 -20.28 1.46 -8.58
CA ALA A 26 -19.79 1.42 -9.96
C ALA A 26 -19.97 0.03 -10.60
N GLU A 27 -19.79 -1.05 -9.82
CA GLU A 27 -20.05 -2.41 -10.30
C GLU A 27 -21.51 -2.59 -10.73
N LYS A 28 -22.47 -2.06 -9.96
CA LYS A 28 -23.90 -2.07 -10.33
C LYS A 28 -24.16 -1.43 -11.70
N CYS A 29 -23.31 -0.50 -12.12
CA CYS A 29 -23.35 0.15 -13.43
C CYS A 29 -22.46 -0.52 -14.49
N ASN A 30 -21.85 -1.67 -14.19
CA ASN A 30 -20.84 -2.35 -15.02
C ASN A 30 -19.62 -1.49 -15.36
N ILE A 31 -19.23 -0.58 -14.45
CA ILE A 31 -18.06 0.28 -14.60
C ILE A 31 -16.90 -0.32 -13.80
N PRO A 32 -15.81 -0.75 -14.44
CA PRO A 32 -14.62 -1.22 -13.75
C PRO A 32 -14.00 -0.11 -12.90
N VAL A 33 -13.72 -0.39 -11.63
CA VAL A 33 -13.01 0.52 -10.72
C VAL A 33 -11.76 -0.16 -10.19
N LEU A 34 -10.67 0.60 -10.17
CA LEU A 34 -9.43 0.25 -9.50
C LEU A 34 -9.18 1.27 -8.39
N THR A 35 -8.82 0.80 -7.21
CA THR A 35 -8.33 1.64 -6.11
C THR A 35 -6.83 1.52 -6.08
N TYR A 36 -6.14 2.65 -6.11
CA TYR A 36 -4.70 2.75 -5.90
C TYR A 36 -4.48 3.35 -4.51
N GLU A 37 -3.75 2.62 -3.67
CA GLU A 37 -3.36 3.05 -2.33
C GLU A 37 -1.84 3.23 -2.31
N ALA A 38 -1.38 4.45 -2.04
CA ALA A 38 0.04 4.75 -1.93
C ALA A 38 0.28 6.06 -1.17
N GLY A 39 1.43 6.12 -0.49
CA GLY A 39 1.86 7.26 0.30
C GLY A 39 1.08 7.45 1.60
N GLU A 40 1.55 8.41 2.38
CA GLU A 40 1.00 8.88 3.64
C GLU A 40 -0.06 9.98 3.38
N ALA A 41 -1.11 9.98 4.20
CA ALA A 41 -2.08 11.06 4.18
C ALA A 41 -1.41 12.42 4.43
N LEU A 42 -1.89 13.46 3.73
CA LEU A 42 -1.45 14.85 3.90
C LEU A 42 0.04 15.10 3.56
N ARG A 43 0.68 14.22 2.80
CA ARG A 43 2.08 14.37 2.34
C ARG A 43 2.19 14.13 0.84
N PHE A 44 3.10 14.86 0.19
CA PHE A 44 3.53 14.53 -1.18
C PHE A 44 4.72 13.58 -1.13
N GLU A 45 4.55 12.42 -1.77
CA GLU A 45 5.62 11.42 -1.91
C GLU A 45 5.90 11.16 -3.40
N PRO A 46 7.05 11.62 -3.92
CA PRO A 46 7.36 11.54 -5.34
C PRO A 46 7.24 10.13 -5.93
N ILE A 47 7.69 9.11 -5.21
CA ILE A 47 7.62 7.70 -5.65
C ILE A 47 6.15 7.27 -5.82
N ALA A 48 5.30 7.54 -4.82
CA ALA A 48 3.88 7.19 -4.86
C ALA A 48 3.13 7.93 -5.98
N ILE A 49 3.45 9.22 -6.19
CA ILE A 49 2.87 10.03 -7.26
C ILE A 49 3.30 9.49 -8.63
N ASN A 50 4.59 9.16 -8.78
CA ASN A 50 5.13 8.65 -10.04
C ASN A 50 4.54 7.29 -10.41
N ALA A 51 4.50 6.37 -9.45
CA ALA A 51 3.83 5.08 -9.60
C ALA A 51 2.37 5.24 -10.01
N GLY A 52 1.64 6.19 -9.40
CA GLY A 52 0.27 6.51 -9.76
C GLY A 52 0.13 7.04 -11.20
N TYR A 53 0.98 7.99 -11.58
CA TYR A 53 1.00 8.58 -12.92
C TYR A 53 1.26 7.53 -14.00
N VAL A 54 2.33 6.75 -13.83
CA VAL A 54 2.70 5.65 -14.74
C VAL A 54 1.59 4.62 -14.81
N GLY A 55 1.01 4.23 -13.67
CA GLY A 55 -0.06 3.24 -13.59
C GLY A 55 -1.33 3.68 -14.34
N VAL A 56 -1.78 4.92 -14.15
CA VAL A 56 -2.93 5.49 -14.88
C VAL A 56 -2.66 5.49 -16.39
N HIS A 57 -1.48 5.92 -16.83
CA HIS A 57 -1.12 5.92 -18.25
C HIS A 57 -1.15 4.51 -18.86
N ARG A 58 -0.61 3.51 -18.15
CA ARG A 58 -0.66 2.10 -18.59
C ARG A 58 -2.09 1.57 -18.65
N VAL A 59 -2.95 1.92 -17.70
CA VAL A 59 -4.38 1.56 -17.75
C VAL A 59 -5.06 2.20 -18.96
N MET A 60 -4.84 3.49 -19.23
CA MET A 60 -5.39 4.18 -20.39
C MET A 60 -4.96 3.52 -21.71
N GLN A 61 -3.69 3.08 -21.81
CA GLN A 61 -3.22 2.29 -22.95
C GLN A 61 -3.94 0.94 -23.06
N ALA A 62 -4.11 0.23 -21.95
CA ALA A 62 -4.77 -1.08 -21.93
C ALA A 62 -6.26 -1.04 -22.28
N ILE A 63 -6.94 0.09 -22.02
CA ILE A 63 -8.35 0.30 -22.39
C ILE A 63 -8.53 1.04 -23.72
N GLY A 64 -7.45 1.31 -24.46
CA GLY A 64 -7.49 1.88 -25.81
C GLY A 64 -7.71 3.40 -25.86
N MET A 65 -7.59 4.11 -24.73
CA MET A 65 -7.63 5.58 -24.71
C MET A 65 -6.32 6.20 -25.21
N LEU A 66 -5.19 5.50 -25.04
CA LEU A 66 -3.87 5.92 -25.51
C LEU A 66 -3.22 4.85 -26.38
N LYS A 67 -2.20 5.23 -27.16
CA LYS A 67 -1.43 4.29 -27.99
C LYS A 67 -0.75 3.24 -27.10
N ALA A 68 -0.96 1.96 -27.43
CA ALA A 68 -0.37 0.85 -26.70
C ALA A 68 1.17 0.95 -26.62
N SER A 69 1.70 0.70 -25.43
CA SER A 69 3.14 0.56 -25.18
C SER A 69 3.58 -0.88 -25.41
N ARG A 70 4.83 -1.07 -25.85
CA ARG A 70 5.50 -2.38 -25.88
C ARG A 70 6.37 -2.63 -24.66
N LYS A 71 6.46 -1.67 -23.73
CA LYS A 71 7.22 -1.85 -22.49
C LYS A 71 6.63 -3.01 -21.70
N ARG A 72 7.50 -3.88 -21.18
CA ARG A 72 7.09 -4.97 -20.30
C ARG A 72 6.50 -4.36 -19.02
N LEU A 73 5.41 -4.95 -18.55
CA LEU A 73 4.82 -4.60 -17.26
C LEU A 73 5.57 -5.35 -16.15
N PRO A 74 5.76 -4.74 -14.96
CA PRO A 74 6.22 -5.44 -13.78
C PRO A 74 5.31 -6.63 -13.48
N GLU A 75 5.89 -7.71 -12.97
CA GLU A 75 5.11 -8.83 -12.46
C GLU A 75 4.48 -8.42 -11.12
N ALA A 76 3.21 -8.77 -10.95
CA ALA A 76 2.44 -8.41 -9.77
C ALA A 76 2.06 -9.67 -9.01
N ILE A 77 2.22 -9.61 -7.69
CA ILE A 77 1.86 -10.70 -6.79
C ILE A 77 0.48 -10.42 -6.22
N ILE A 78 -0.41 -11.40 -6.30
CA ILE A 78 -1.79 -11.25 -5.85
C ILE A 78 -1.90 -11.75 -4.42
N ALA A 79 -2.23 -10.86 -3.49
CA ALA A 79 -2.51 -11.24 -2.11
C ALA A 79 -3.76 -12.13 -2.07
N LYS A 80 -3.64 -13.29 -1.41
CA LYS A 80 -4.76 -14.23 -1.23
C LYS A 80 -5.80 -13.72 -0.26
N SER A 81 -5.34 -13.03 0.77
CA SER A 81 -6.20 -12.40 1.76
C SER A 81 -5.41 -11.30 2.46
N THR A 82 -6.13 -10.43 3.15
CA THR A 82 -5.52 -9.41 4.00
C THR A 82 -6.27 -9.37 5.33
N SER A 83 -5.62 -8.85 6.37
CA SER A 83 -6.33 -8.55 7.63
C SER A 83 -5.77 -7.33 8.31
N TRP A 84 -6.64 -6.64 9.05
CA TRP A 84 -6.25 -5.53 9.91
C TRP A 84 -5.97 -6.03 11.31
N LEU A 85 -4.76 -5.77 11.81
CA LEU A 85 -4.45 -5.84 13.23
C LEU A 85 -4.89 -4.52 13.88
N ARG A 86 -5.67 -4.62 14.95
CA ARG A 86 -6.29 -3.48 15.63
C ARG A 86 -5.71 -3.28 17.01
N ALA A 87 -5.78 -2.05 17.52
CA ALA A 87 -5.42 -1.73 18.88
C ALA A 87 -6.33 -2.47 19.87
N GLU A 88 -5.74 -3.17 20.83
CA GLU A 88 -6.45 -3.89 21.90
C GLU A 88 -6.77 -2.98 23.09
N SER A 89 -6.17 -1.79 23.16
CA SER A 89 -6.43 -0.78 24.18
C SER A 89 -6.09 0.62 23.67
N ASP A 90 -6.57 1.63 24.38
CA ASP A 90 -6.10 3.00 24.22
C ASP A 90 -4.63 3.14 24.64
N GLY A 91 -3.89 4.06 24.03
CA GLY A 91 -2.55 4.43 24.51
C GLY A 91 -1.62 5.03 23.45
N ILE A 92 -0.33 4.99 23.77
CA ILE A 92 0.75 5.44 22.90
C ILE A 92 1.30 4.25 22.12
N LEU A 93 1.15 4.29 20.80
CA LEU A 93 1.66 3.30 19.85
C LEU A 93 3.15 3.51 19.57
N ARG A 94 3.94 2.45 19.71
CA ARG A 94 5.33 2.39 19.26
C ARG A 94 5.51 1.17 18.37
N THR A 95 5.72 1.39 17.08
CA THR A 95 5.91 0.31 16.09
C THR A 95 7.36 -0.18 16.10
N VAL A 96 7.56 -1.47 15.83
CA VAL A 96 8.88 -2.09 15.67
C VAL A 96 9.11 -2.70 14.29
N VAL A 97 8.12 -2.56 13.40
CA VAL A 97 8.19 -2.93 11.98
C VAL A 97 7.81 -1.74 11.11
N THR A 98 8.15 -1.79 9.83
CA THR A 98 7.86 -0.76 8.83
C THR A 98 6.97 -1.26 7.68
N LEU A 99 6.40 -0.33 6.91
CA LEU A 99 5.71 -0.63 5.66
C LEU A 99 6.63 -1.38 4.69
N GLY A 100 6.11 -2.43 4.06
CA GLY A 100 6.86 -3.31 3.15
C GLY A 100 7.61 -4.43 3.85
N GLU A 101 7.77 -4.38 5.18
CA GLU A 101 8.48 -5.41 5.94
C GLU A 101 7.70 -6.73 5.97
N GLN A 102 8.43 -7.84 5.84
CA GLN A 102 7.93 -9.19 6.09
C GLN A 102 7.86 -9.45 7.59
N VAL A 103 6.77 -10.08 8.03
CA VAL A 103 6.57 -10.46 9.42
C VAL A 103 6.26 -11.94 9.56
N GLU A 104 6.69 -12.55 10.66
CA GLU A 104 6.41 -13.94 10.99
C GLU A 104 5.21 -14.07 11.95
N LYS A 105 4.58 -15.25 11.96
CA LYS A 105 3.53 -15.56 12.95
C LYS A 105 4.10 -15.44 14.37
N GLY A 106 3.45 -14.63 15.20
CA GLY A 106 3.81 -14.40 16.60
C GLY A 106 4.81 -13.27 16.81
N GLN A 107 5.40 -12.72 15.74
CA GLN A 107 6.30 -11.56 15.83
C GLN A 107 5.58 -10.36 16.44
N VAL A 108 6.26 -9.66 17.34
CA VAL A 108 5.77 -8.39 17.91
C VAL A 108 5.93 -7.31 16.84
N LEU A 109 4.84 -6.59 16.55
CA LEU A 109 4.79 -5.53 15.54
C LEU A 109 4.78 -4.14 16.16
N ALA A 110 4.20 -4.01 17.35
CA ALA A 110 4.16 -2.77 18.10
C ALA A 110 3.88 -3.01 19.59
N TYR A 111 4.05 -1.95 20.37
CA TYR A 111 3.62 -1.85 21.75
C TYR A 111 2.60 -0.71 21.89
N ILE A 112 1.56 -0.92 22.68
CA ILE A 112 0.66 0.14 23.13
C ILE A 112 0.86 0.32 24.64
N SER A 113 1.33 1.49 25.03
CA SER A 113 1.63 1.80 26.43
C SER A 113 0.70 2.88 26.98
N ALA A 114 0.33 2.78 28.25
CA ALA A 114 -0.32 3.88 28.93
C ALA A 114 0.62 5.11 28.96
N PRO A 115 0.11 6.36 28.84
CA PRO A 115 0.97 7.55 28.81
C PRO A 115 1.90 7.69 30.02
N LEU A 116 1.52 7.15 31.18
CA LEU A 116 2.29 7.17 32.42
C LEU A 116 3.15 5.91 32.65
N GLY A 117 3.20 4.98 31.67
CA GLY A 117 4.06 3.79 31.69
C GLY A 117 3.62 2.67 32.64
N HIS A 118 2.39 2.72 33.16
CA HIS A 118 1.90 1.73 34.13
C HIS A 118 1.42 0.41 33.48
N SER A 119 1.24 0.38 32.17
CA SER A 119 0.85 -0.80 31.40
C SER A 119 1.42 -0.74 29.99
N GLU A 120 1.70 -1.91 29.43
CA GLU A 120 2.16 -2.11 28.06
C GLU A 120 1.56 -3.40 27.51
N ILE A 121 1.05 -3.34 26.28
CA ILE A 121 0.48 -4.48 25.56
C ILE A 121 1.25 -4.64 24.24
N GLU A 122 1.57 -5.88 23.90
CA GLU A 122 2.21 -6.24 22.64
C GLU A 122 1.15 -6.52 21.58
N LEU A 123 1.30 -5.89 20.40
CA LEU A 123 0.56 -6.27 19.21
C LEU A 123 1.37 -7.29 18.43
N ARG A 124 0.82 -8.50 18.22
CA ARG A 124 1.50 -9.61 17.56
C ARG A 124 0.83 -10.00 16.24
N ALA A 125 1.64 -10.44 15.28
CA ALA A 125 1.15 -10.98 14.02
C ALA A 125 0.48 -12.35 14.20
N HIS A 126 -0.77 -12.51 13.74
CA HIS A 126 -1.48 -13.79 13.83
C HIS A 126 -1.01 -14.82 12.79
N LYS A 127 -0.43 -14.35 11.68
CA LYS A 127 0.09 -15.11 10.53
C LYS A 127 1.26 -14.34 9.95
N GLY A 128 2.18 -15.05 9.29
CA GLY A 128 3.23 -14.40 8.51
C GLY A 128 2.67 -13.75 7.24
N GLY A 129 3.33 -12.70 6.75
CA GLY A 129 2.92 -11.93 5.59
C GLY A 129 3.68 -10.60 5.50
N ILE A 130 3.15 -9.63 4.74
CA ILE A 130 3.79 -8.32 4.53
C ILE A 130 2.93 -7.18 5.05
N VAL A 131 3.56 -6.20 5.69
CA VAL A 131 2.91 -4.96 6.13
C VAL A 131 2.62 -4.07 4.92
N ILE A 132 1.35 -3.96 4.52
CA ILE A 132 0.90 -3.13 3.39
C ILE A 132 0.21 -1.82 3.81
N GLY A 133 -0.03 -1.65 5.11
CA GLY A 133 -0.61 -0.44 5.70
C GLY A 133 -0.22 -0.31 7.16
N GLN A 134 0.00 0.92 7.63
CA GLN A 134 0.48 1.21 8.97
C GLN A 134 -0.06 2.55 9.47
N GLN A 135 -0.58 2.58 10.69
CA GLN A 135 -0.92 3.81 11.40
C GLN A 135 0.35 4.57 11.79
N THR A 136 0.40 5.88 11.51
CA THR A 136 1.53 6.75 11.86
C THR A 136 1.23 7.66 13.05
N LEU A 137 -0.04 7.76 13.47
CA LEU A 137 -0.41 8.51 14.67
C LEU A 137 0.08 7.79 15.94
N PRO A 138 0.81 8.49 16.83
CA PRO A 138 1.31 7.89 18.07
C PRO A 138 0.21 7.67 19.10
N LEU A 139 -0.91 8.38 19.03
CA LEU A 139 -2.06 8.16 19.91
C LEU A 139 -3.08 7.28 19.19
N VAL A 140 -3.49 6.20 19.85
CA VAL A 140 -4.48 5.25 19.31
C VAL A 140 -5.55 4.94 20.35
N ASN A 141 -6.74 4.63 19.88
CA ASN A 141 -7.87 4.16 20.68
C ASN A 141 -8.12 2.68 20.42
N GLU A 142 -8.77 2.00 21.36
CA GLU A 142 -9.22 0.62 21.19
C GLU A 142 -10.02 0.46 19.90
N GLY A 143 -9.65 -0.54 19.10
CA GLY A 143 -10.26 -0.83 17.81
C GLY A 143 -9.68 -0.06 16.63
N ASP A 144 -8.79 0.92 16.82
CA ASP A 144 -8.10 1.60 15.72
C ASP A 144 -7.32 0.59 14.87
N ALA A 145 -7.32 0.79 13.55
CA ALA A 145 -6.61 -0.06 12.61
C ALA A 145 -5.13 0.32 12.62
N ILE A 146 -4.25 -0.60 13.03
CA ILE A 146 -2.83 -0.33 13.26
C ILE A 146 -1.96 -0.84 12.11
N PHE A 147 -2.12 -2.10 11.74
CA PHE A 147 -1.40 -2.69 10.62
C PHE A 147 -2.35 -3.39 9.67
N HIS A 148 -2.17 -3.21 8.37
CA HIS A 148 -2.81 -4.01 7.34
C HIS A 148 -1.79 -5.02 6.83
N LEU A 149 -2.06 -6.31 7.04
CA LEU A 149 -1.18 -7.39 6.62
C LEU A 149 -1.75 -8.08 5.38
N ALA A 150 -0.90 -8.29 4.38
CA ALA A 150 -1.20 -9.10 3.20
C ALA A 150 -0.58 -10.50 3.31
N TYR A 151 -1.32 -11.50 2.83
CA TYR A 151 -0.95 -12.91 2.91
C TYR A 151 -0.86 -13.51 1.51
N PHE A 152 0.26 -14.19 1.22
CA PHE A 152 0.59 -14.72 -0.10
C PHE A 152 0.70 -16.25 -0.08
N THR A 153 0.71 -16.86 -1.27
CA THR A 153 1.05 -18.29 -1.42
C THR A 153 2.52 -18.52 -1.65
N GLU A 154 3.09 -17.55 -2.34
CA GLU A 154 4.47 -17.42 -2.67
C GLU A 154 5.28 -17.21 -1.40
N ASP A 155 6.58 -17.46 -1.51
CA ASP A 155 7.51 -17.22 -0.41
C ASP A 155 7.56 -15.72 -0.10
N ASP A 156 7.41 -15.37 1.18
CA ASP A 156 7.34 -13.98 1.64
C ASP A 156 8.62 -13.19 1.29
N GLU A 157 9.80 -13.83 1.24
CA GLU A 157 11.07 -13.19 0.84
C GLU A 157 11.02 -12.78 -0.64
N MET A 158 10.48 -13.65 -1.49
CA MET A 158 10.28 -13.36 -2.91
C MET A 158 9.32 -12.19 -3.12
N VAL A 159 8.26 -12.11 -2.29
CA VAL A 159 7.32 -10.99 -2.36
C VAL A 159 8.00 -9.68 -1.94
N GLY A 160 8.79 -9.69 -0.85
CA GLY A 160 9.59 -8.53 -0.42
C GLY A 160 10.53 -8.04 -1.52
N GLN A 161 11.28 -8.95 -2.13
CA GLN A 161 12.21 -8.63 -3.22
C GLN A 161 11.50 -8.04 -4.45
N THR A 162 10.28 -8.51 -4.75
CA THR A 162 9.47 -7.97 -5.86
C THR A 162 9.03 -6.53 -5.59
N VAL A 163 8.68 -6.21 -4.33
CA VAL A 163 8.32 -4.84 -3.92
C VAL A 163 9.52 -3.92 -4.00
N GLU A 164 10.69 -4.34 -3.50
CA GLU A 164 11.93 -3.56 -3.57
C GLU A 164 12.34 -3.27 -5.02
N THR A 165 12.38 -4.31 -5.86
CA THR A 165 12.72 -4.18 -7.29
C THR A 165 11.80 -3.18 -7.99
N TYR A 166 10.50 -3.21 -7.68
CA TYR A 166 9.55 -2.26 -8.24
C TYR A 166 9.84 -0.81 -7.81
N ILE A 167 10.17 -0.59 -6.54
CA ILE A 167 10.49 0.75 -6.03
C ILE A 167 11.71 1.31 -6.77
N ASP A 168 12.76 0.50 -6.95
CA ASP A 168 13.95 0.89 -7.70
C ASP A 168 13.61 1.24 -9.16
N GLU A 169 12.81 0.42 -9.84
CA GLU A 169 12.34 0.72 -11.22
C GLU A 169 11.56 2.05 -11.31
N ILE A 170 10.75 2.39 -10.30
CA ILE A 170 10.00 3.65 -10.27
C ILE A 170 10.89 4.85 -9.95
N ILE A 171 11.93 4.67 -9.14
CA ILE A 171 12.93 5.71 -8.86
C ILE A 171 13.78 5.99 -10.11
N GLU A 172 14.16 4.94 -10.84
CA GLU A 172 14.94 5.05 -12.08
C GLU A 172 14.10 5.49 -13.29
N ALA A 173 12.78 5.37 -13.23
CA ALA A 173 11.90 5.78 -14.30
C ALA A 173 12.06 7.29 -14.56
N ASP A 174 12.60 7.62 -15.73
CA ASP A 174 12.75 8.98 -16.24
C ASP A 174 11.38 9.65 -16.41
N THR A 175 10.90 10.23 -15.32
CA THR A 175 9.70 11.05 -15.25
C THR A 175 10.10 12.47 -14.92
N ASP A 176 9.43 13.43 -15.57
CA ASP A 176 9.60 14.86 -15.28
C ASP A 176 9.67 15.09 -13.78
N GLN A 177 10.55 15.98 -13.32
CA GLN A 177 10.70 16.28 -11.89
C GLN A 177 9.35 16.65 -11.27
N LEU A 178 8.77 15.69 -10.53
CA LEU A 178 7.57 15.90 -9.75
C LEU A 178 7.98 16.71 -8.52
N THR A 179 7.58 17.98 -8.50
CA THR A 179 7.77 18.84 -7.33
C THR A 179 6.81 18.43 -6.22
N ASN A 180 7.30 18.40 -4.98
CA ASN A 180 6.50 18.26 -3.77
C ASN A 180 5.87 19.61 -3.32
N GLY A 181 5.74 20.57 -4.25
CA GLY A 181 5.34 21.94 -3.99
C GLY A 181 6.52 22.92 -3.83
N GLN A 182 7.76 22.43 -3.81
CA GLN A 182 8.96 23.27 -3.91
C GLN A 182 9.21 23.64 -5.37
N ILE A 183 8.81 24.85 -5.76
CA ILE A 183 9.11 25.41 -7.08
C ILE A 183 10.42 26.19 -6.95
N THR A 184 11.49 25.68 -7.58
CA THR A 184 12.76 26.40 -7.66
C THR A 184 12.59 27.55 -8.64
N THR A 185 12.68 28.80 -8.18
CA THR A 185 12.54 30.03 -8.98
C THR A 185 13.75 30.30 -9.88
N SER A 186 14.38 29.27 -10.43
CA SER A 186 15.56 29.40 -11.30
C SER A 186 15.20 29.38 -12.78
N THR A 187 14.13 30.09 -13.15
CA THR A 187 13.80 30.45 -14.55
C THR A 187 12.66 31.49 -14.54
N LEU A 188 13.01 32.72 -14.16
CA LEU A 188 12.32 33.94 -14.60
C LEU A 188 13.35 34.81 -15.31
#